data_AF-A0A3L8SVP3-F1
#
_entry.id   AF-A0A3L8SVP3-F1
#
_cell.length_a   1.000
_cell.length_b   1.000
_cell.length_c   1.000
_cell.angle_alpha   90.00
_cell.angle_beta   90.00
_cell.angle_gamma   90.00
#
_symmetry.space_group_name_H-M   'P 1'
#
loop_
_entity.id
_entity.type
_entity.pdbx_description
1 polymer ?
#
loop_
_entity_poly.entity_id
_entity_poly.type
_entity_poly.pdbx_seq_one_letter_code
_entity_poly.pdbx_strand_id
1 'polypeptide(L)'
;VPYETLNKRFRAAQKNIDRETSHVTMVVAELEKTLSSCPAVDSVVSLLDGVVEKLSVLKRKAVESIQAEDESAKLCKRRIEHLKEHSSDQPAAANMWKKKRMDRMMVEHLLRCGYYNTAVKLARQSGIE
;
A
#
# COMPACT_ATOMS: atom_id res chain seq x y z
N VAL A 1 -12.80 -0.16 7.92
CA VAL A 1 -12.70 1.28 7.53
C VAL A 1 -11.34 1.55 6.89
N PRO A 2 -11.19 2.44 5.87
CA PRO A 2 -9.91 2.68 5.18
C PRO A 2 -8.75 3.01 6.13
N TYR A 3 -9.00 3.84 7.14
CA TYR A 3 -8.01 4.18 8.16
C TYR A 3 -7.58 2.97 9.01
N GLU A 4 -8.52 2.10 9.41
CA GLU A 4 -8.18 0.87 10.14
C GLU A 4 -7.30 -0.06 9.29
N THR A 5 -7.57 -0.12 7.98
CA THR A 5 -6.76 -0.93 7.05
C THR A 5 -5.35 -0.37 6.93
N LEU A 6 -5.22 0.96 6.80
CA LEU A 6 -3.93 1.64 6.80
C LEU A 6 -3.17 1.38 8.12
N ASN A 7 -3.80 1.57 9.27
CA ASN A 7 -3.19 1.34 10.58
C ASN A 7 -2.77 -0.12 10.78
N LYS A 8 -3.58 -1.08 10.30
CA LYS A 8 -3.23 -2.51 10.32
C LYS A 8 -2.02 -2.81 9.43
N ARG A 9 -1.97 -2.25 8.23
CA ARG A 9 -0.83 -2.41 7.30
C ARG A 9 0.44 -1.78 7.88
N PHE A 10 0.35 -0.56 8.41
CA PHE A 10 1.45 0.12 9.09
C PHE A 10 2.06 -0.72 10.22
N ARG A 11 1.22 -1.25 11.12
CA ARG A 11 1.70 -2.11 12.22
C ARG A 11 2.34 -3.41 11.73
N ALA A 12 1.80 -4.00 10.67
CA ALA A 12 2.36 -5.21 10.06
C ALA A 12 3.69 -4.92 9.37
N ALA A 13 3.79 -3.81 8.65
CA ALA A 13 5.02 -3.34 8.00
C ALA A 13 6.13 -3.12 9.03
N GLN A 14 5.83 -2.37 10.10
CA GLN A 14 6.79 -2.14 11.19
C GLN A 14 7.30 -3.45 11.78
N LYS A 15 6.40 -4.36 12.17
CA LYS A 15 6.78 -5.67 12.71
C LYS A 15 7.65 -6.48 11.74
N ASN A 16 7.34 -6.44 10.44
CA ASN A 16 8.10 -7.17 9.43
C ASN A 16 9.49 -6.56 9.21
N ILE A 17 9.58 -5.24 9.13
CA ILE A 17 10.83 -4.50 8.95
C ILE A 17 11.74 -4.68 10.16
N ASP A 18 11.20 -4.56 11.38
CA ASP A 18 11.98 -4.77 12.62
C ASP A 18 12.55 -6.18 12.68
N ARG A 19 11.76 -7.18 12.24
CA ARG A 19 12.21 -8.58 12.17
C ARG A 19 13.36 -8.78 11.17
N GLU A 20 13.22 -8.28 9.95
CA GLU A 20 14.29 -8.42 8.95
C GLU A 20 15.53 -7.60 9.31
N THR A 21 15.35 -6.43 9.93
CA THR A 21 16.46 -5.65 10.49
C THR A 21 17.22 -6.46 11.52
N SER A 22 16.51 -7.15 12.43
CA SER A 22 17.13 -8.05 13.40
C SER A 22 17.95 -9.17 12.72
N HIS A 23 17.45 -9.75 11.63
CA HIS A 23 18.20 -10.75 10.86
C HIS A 23 19.47 -10.17 10.22
N VAL A 24 19.40 -8.96 9.65
CA VAL A 24 20.56 -8.27 9.07
C VAL A 24 21.60 -7.99 10.16
N THR A 25 21.18 -7.42 11.30
CA THR A 25 22.09 -7.14 12.43
C THR A 25 22.79 -8.40 12.92
N MET A 26 22.08 -9.54 12.99
CA MET A 26 22.66 -10.81 13.40
C MET A 26 23.77 -11.30 12.45
N VAL A 27 23.54 -11.25 11.13
CA VAL A 27 24.55 -11.68 10.14
C VAL A 27 25.73 -10.71 10.07
N VAL A 28 25.48 -9.41 10.23
CA VAL A 28 26.54 -8.40 10.32
C VAL A 28 27.41 -8.62 11.57
N ALA A 29 26.80 -8.90 12.72
CA ALA A 29 27.55 -9.17 13.95
C ALA A 29 28.44 -10.43 13.82
N GLU A 30 27.96 -11.48 13.15
CA GLU A 30 28.78 -12.67 12.89
C GLU A 30 29.94 -12.38 11.94
N LEU A 31 29.73 -11.52 10.94
CA LEU A 31 30.79 -11.05 10.06
C LEU A 31 31.85 -10.25 10.83
N GLU A 32 31.45 -9.28 11.65
CA GLU A 32 32.37 -8.47 12.48
C GLU A 32 33.20 -9.33 13.44
N LYS A 33 32.55 -10.32 14.08
CA LYS A 33 33.21 -11.29 14.95
C LYS A 33 34.23 -12.13 14.18
N THR A 34 33.88 -12.60 12.99
CA THR A 34 34.77 -13.40 12.14
C THR A 34 35.97 -12.58 11.65
N LEU A 35 35.77 -11.31 11.30
CA LEU A 35 36.86 -10.41 10.90
C LEU A 35 37.88 -10.16 12.02
N SER A 36 37.45 -10.28 13.27
CA SER A 36 38.32 -10.08 14.45
C SER A 36 39.36 -11.20 14.65
N SER A 37 39.26 -12.33 13.95
CA SER A 37 40.11 -13.51 14.14
C SER A 37 41.06 -13.84 12.97
N CYS A 38 41.31 -12.89 12.06
CA CYS A 38 42.12 -13.08 10.85
C CYS A 38 41.62 -14.27 9.98
N PRO A 39 40.38 -14.18 9.47
CA PRO A 39 39.72 -15.30 8.80
C PRO A 39 40.26 -15.56 7.38
N ALA A 40 40.07 -16.78 6.89
CA ALA A 40 40.31 -17.11 5.49
C ALA A 40 39.38 -16.28 4.58
N VAL A 41 39.88 -15.87 3.41
CA VAL A 41 39.15 -15.02 2.46
C VAL A 41 37.81 -15.65 2.06
N ASP A 42 37.77 -16.96 1.79
CA ASP A 42 36.54 -17.67 1.40
C ASP A 42 35.44 -17.60 2.46
N SER A 43 35.82 -17.60 3.75
CA SER A 43 34.88 -17.43 4.86
C SER A 43 34.24 -16.04 4.86
N VAL A 44 35.05 -15.01 4.61
CA VAL A 44 34.58 -13.63 4.52
C VAL A 44 33.64 -13.45 3.32
N VAL A 45 33.98 -14.02 2.16
CA VAL A 45 33.13 -13.98 0.96
C VAL A 45 31.77 -14.63 1.24
N SER A 46 31.76 -15.82 1.85
CA SER A 46 30.50 -16.51 2.18
C SER A 46 29.64 -15.72 3.17
N LEU A 47 30.24 -15.05 4.16
CA LEU A 47 29.50 -14.21 5.10
C LEU A 47 28.93 -12.96 4.44
N LEU A 48 29.69 -12.33 3.53
CA LEU A 48 29.21 -11.19 2.75
C LEU A 48 28.03 -11.57 1.85
N ASP A 49 28.05 -12.74 1.22
CA ASP A 49 26.90 -13.26 0.45
C ASP A 49 25.66 -13.39 1.34
N GLY A 50 25.83 -13.88 2.57
CA GLY A 50 24.76 -13.94 3.57
C GLY A 50 24.20 -12.56 3.93
N VAL A 51 25.06 -11.55 4.12
CA VAL A 51 24.64 -10.16 4.38
C VAL A 51 23.84 -9.62 3.19
N VAL A 52 24.34 -9.81 1.96
CA VAL A 52 23.67 -9.37 0.72
C VAL A 52 22.30 -10.03 0.58
N GLU A 53 22.18 -11.32 0.90
CA GLU A 53 20.90 -12.05 0.88
C GLU A 53 19.89 -11.40 1.85
N LYS A 54 20.28 -11.18 3.11
CA LYS A 54 19.38 -10.58 4.12
C LYS A 54 18.99 -9.14 3.78
N LEU A 55 19.92 -8.33 3.29
CA LEU A 55 19.62 -6.98 2.81
C LEU A 55 18.65 -6.99 1.62
N SER A 56 18.80 -7.94 0.70
CA SER A 56 17.91 -8.08 -0.46
C SER A 56 16.48 -8.45 -0.02
N VAL A 57 16.35 -9.34 0.96
CA VAL A 57 15.05 -9.70 1.55
C VAL A 57 14.42 -8.50 2.26
N LEU A 58 15.18 -7.78 3.09
CA LEU A 58 14.72 -6.57 3.77
C LEU A 58 14.22 -5.52 2.78
N LYS A 59 15.03 -5.22 1.75
CA LYS A 59 14.67 -4.26 0.68
C LYS A 59 13.35 -4.65 0.01
N ARG A 60 13.20 -5.92 -0.40
CA ARG A 60 11.97 -6.40 -1.04
C ARG A 60 10.75 -6.21 -0.14
N LYS A 61 10.83 -6.66 1.12
CA LYS A 61 9.71 -6.55 2.08
C LYS A 61 9.36 -5.11 2.42
N ALA A 62 10.36 -4.22 2.49
CA ALA A 62 10.13 -2.80 2.71
C ALA A 62 9.36 -2.18 1.54
N VAL A 63 9.77 -2.45 0.30
CA VAL A 63 9.07 -1.95 -0.90
C VAL A 63 7.62 -2.45 -0.95
N GLU A 64 7.39 -3.75 -0.72
CA GLU A 64 6.04 -4.33 -0.67
C GLU A 64 5.17 -3.69 0.41
N SER A 65 5.73 -3.44 1.60
CA SER A 65 5.03 -2.83 2.71
C SER A 65 4.65 -1.37 2.43
N ILE A 66 5.59 -0.59 1.91
CA ILE A 66 5.38 0.82 1.53
C ILE A 66 4.30 0.92 0.45
N GLN A 67 4.36 0.06 -0.58
CA GLN A 67 3.36 0.03 -1.64
C GLN A 67 1.95 -0.27 -1.08
N ALA A 68 1.85 -1.23 -0.16
CA ALA A 68 0.60 -1.57 0.48
C ALA A 68 0.04 -0.43 1.36
N GLU A 69 0.90 0.32 2.06
CA GLU A 69 0.50 1.50 2.82
C GLU A 69 0.04 2.63 1.90
N ASP A 70 0.77 2.92 0.83
CA ASP A 70 0.44 3.96 -0.15
C ASP A 70 -0.95 3.73 -0.79
N GLU A 71 -1.27 2.50 -1.16
CA GLU A 71 -2.59 2.14 -1.67
C GLU A 71 -3.71 2.45 -0.65
N SER A 72 -3.47 2.15 0.63
CA SER A 72 -4.44 2.41 1.70
C SER A 72 -4.55 3.91 2.01
N ALA A 73 -3.45 4.64 1.95
CA ALA A 73 -3.41 6.09 2.08
C ALA A 73 -4.17 6.77 0.94
N LYS A 74 -4.00 6.32 -0.31
CA LYS A 74 -4.75 6.78 -1.49
C LYS A 74 -6.25 6.56 -1.32
N LEU A 75 -6.68 5.43 -0.74
CA LEU A 75 -8.09 5.19 -0.41
C LEU A 75 -8.62 6.19 0.64
N CYS A 76 -7.86 6.45 1.71
CA CYS A 76 -8.21 7.47 2.70
C CYS A 76 -8.32 8.86 2.06
N LYS A 77 -7.35 9.24 1.22
CA LYS A 77 -7.33 10.53 0.49
C LYS A 77 -8.58 10.70 -0.38
N ARG A 78 -8.90 9.71 -1.22
CA ARG A 78 -10.11 9.73 -2.07
C ARG A 78 -11.39 9.92 -1.25
N ARG A 79 -11.48 9.26 -0.08
CA ARG A 79 -12.63 9.41 0.81
C ARG A 79 -12.71 10.82 1.40
N ILE A 80 -11.59 11.39 1.83
CA ILE A 80 -11.55 12.76 2.36
C ILE A 80 -11.94 13.77 1.27
N GLU A 81 -11.41 13.64 0.06
CA GLU A 81 -11.76 14.49 -1.08
C GLU A 81 -13.26 14.43 -1.38
N HIS A 82 -13.82 13.22 -1.45
CA HIS A 82 -15.26 13.03 -1.65
C HIS A 82 -16.13 13.62 -0.54
N LEU A 83 -15.66 13.59 0.72
CA LEU A 83 -16.38 14.23 1.82
C LEU A 83 -16.28 15.75 1.77
N LYS A 84 -15.13 16.31 1.37
CA LYS A 84 -14.95 17.74 1.17
C LYS A 84 -15.84 18.29 0.06
N GLU A 85 -16.04 17.55 -1.02
CA GLU A 85 -16.98 17.92 -2.10
C GLU A 85 -18.43 18.07 -1.58
N HIS A 86 -18.86 17.18 -0.68
CA HIS A 86 -20.18 17.27 -0.05
C HIS A 86 -20.30 18.44 0.93
N SER A 87 -19.25 18.68 1.72
CA SER A 87 -19.19 19.76 2.71
C SER A 87 -18.94 21.14 2.11
N SER A 88 -19.02 21.29 0.78
CA SER A 88 -18.87 22.57 0.11
C SER A 88 -20.07 23.47 0.38
N ASP A 89 -19.83 24.72 0.77
CA ASP A 89 -20.87 25.74 0.93
C ASP A 89 -21.49 26.17 -0.41
N GLN A 90 -20.95 25.70 -1.55
CA GLN A 90 -21.50 25.98 -2.87
C GLN A 90 -22.62 24.99 -3.23
N PRO A 91 -23.87 25.45 -3.44
CA PRO A 91 -25.00 24.57 -3.78
C PRO A 91 -24.78 23.74 -5.07
N ALA A 92 -24.05 24.30 -6.04
CA ALA A 92 -23.71 23.62 -7.28
C ALA A 92 -22.80 22.39 -7.04
N ALA A 93 -21.81 22.52 -6.15
CA ALA A 93 -20.91 21.42 -5.80
C ALA A 93 -21.67 20.30 -5.06
N ALA A 94 -22.54 20.66 -4.11
CA ALA A 94 -23.38 19.69 -3.41
C ALA A 94 -24.35 18.95 -4.35
N ASN A 95 -24.95 19.64 -5.33
CA ASN A 95 -25.81 19.01 -6.34
C ASN A 95 -25.03 18.06 -7.27
N MET A 96 -23.83 18.46 -7.69
CA MET A 96 -22.94 17.59 -8.48
C MET A 96 -22.54 16.33 -7.70
N TRP A 97 -22.25 16.47 -6.41
CA TRP A 97 -21.96 15.33 -5.54
C TRP A 97 -23.15 14.37 -5.43
N LYS A 98 -24.37 14.89 -5.23
CA LYS A 98 -25.60 14.08 -5.18
C LYS A 98 -25.83 13.35 -6.50
N LYS A 99 -25.63 14.01 -7.64
CA LYS A 99 -25.73 13.42 -8.97
C LYS A 99 -24.72 12.28 -9.15
N LYS A 100 -23.43 12.52 -8.88
CA LYS A 100 -22.38 11.48 -8.96
C LYS A 100 -22.71 10.26 -8.08
N ARG A 101 -23.27 10.49 -6.89
CA ARG A 101 -23.70 9.41 -5.99
C ARG A 101 -24.86 8.60 -6.58
N MET A 102 -25.86 9.29 -7.14
CA MET A 102 -27.00 8.65 -7.81
C MET A 102 -26.54 7.84 -9.03
N ASP A 103 -25.66 8.39 -9.86
CA ASP A 103 -25.10 7.70 -11.02
C ASP A 103 -24.38 6.41 -10.62
N ARG A 104 -23.61 6.42 -9.51
CA ARG A 104 -22.98 5.19 -8.98
C ARG A 104 -24.01 4.13 -8.56
N MET A 105 -25.07 4.53 -7.86
CA MET A 105 -26.14 3.61 -7.46
C MET A 105 -26.86 3.02 -8.67
N MET A 106 -27.08 3.83 -9.71
CA MET A 106 -27.66 3.39 -10.98
C MET A 106 -26.75 2.42 -11.72
N VAL A 107 -25.45 2.68 -11.80
CA VAL A 107 -24.47 1.74 -12.40
C VAL A 107 -24.52 0.39 -11.69
N GLU A 108 -24.49 0.36 -10.36
CA GLU A 108 -24.56 -0.88 -9.58
C GLU A 108 -25.88 -1.64 -9.81
N HIS A 109 -27.00 -0.93 -9.84
CA HIS A 109 -28.30 -1.52 -10.14
C HIS A 109 -28.34 -2.11 -11.56
N LEU A 110 -27.86 -1.37 -12.56
CA LEU A 110 -27.78 -1.82 -13.95
C LEU A 110 -26.91 -3.07 -14.08
N LEU A 111 -25.77 -3.14 -13.39
CA LEU A 111 -24.92 -4.34 -13.37
C LEU A 111 -25.64 -5.55 -12.77
N ARG A 112 -26.36 -5.37 -11.66
CA ARG A 112 -27.14 -6.45 -11.01
C ARG A 112 -28.30 -6.94 -11.87
N CYS A 113 -28.88 -6.07 -12.69
CA CYS A 113 -29.93 -6.42 -13.63
C CYS A 113 -29.41 -6.91 -15.00
N GLY A 114 -28.09 -7.06 -15.18
CA GLY A 114 -27.49 -7.56 -16.42
C GLY A 114 -27.36 -6.53 -17.54
N TYR A 115 -27.62 -5.24 -17.29
CA TYR A 115 -27.50 -4.16 -18.26
C TYR A 115 -26.06 -3.62 -18.37
N TYR A 116 -25.10 -4.51 -18.65
CA TYR A 116 -23.65 -4.20 -18.62
C TYR A 116 -23.26 -3.03 -19.55
N ASN A 117 -23.75 -3.03 -20.79
CA ASN A 117 -23.42 -1.98 -21.76
C ASN A 117 -23.89 -0.59 -21.31
N THR A 118 -25.08 -0.51 -20.72
CA THR A 118 -25.64 0.74 -20.18
C THR A 118 -24.88 1.18 -18.93
N ALA A 119 -24.56 0.24 -18.04
CA ALA A 119 -23.76 0.51 -16.85
C ALA A 119 -22.39 1.10 -17.20
N VAL A 120 -21.67 0.50 -18.17
CA VAL A 120 -20.37 1.00 -18.64
C VAL A 120 -20.49 2.38 -19.29
N LYS A 121 -21.51 2.60 -20.12
CA LYS A 121 -21.75 3.93 -20.74
C LYS A 121 -22.00 5.01 -19.69
N LEU A 122 -22.84 4.73 -18.68
CA LEU A 122 -23.12 5.67 -17.59
C LEU A 122 -21.86 5.93 -16.75
N ALA A 123 -21.09 4.90 -16.43
CA ALA A 123 -19.85 5.06 -15.67
C ALA A 123 -18.86 6.00 -16.36
N ARG A 124 -18.69 5.85 -17.68
CA ARG A 124 -17.85 6.74 -18.51
C ARG A 124 -18.35 8.17 -18.54
N GLN A 125 -19.64 8.36 -18.83
CA GLN A 125 -20.24 9.70 -18.94
C GLN A 125 -20.17 10.47 -17.63
N SER A 126 -20.32 9.78 -16.49
CA SER A 126 -20.28 10.38 -15.16
C SER A 126 -18.88 10.45 -14.54
N GLY A 127 -17.85 9.89 -15.21
CA GLY A 127 -16.47 9.88 -14.72
C GLY A 127 -16.30 9.09 -13.41
N ILE A 128 -16.99 7.95 -13.30
CA ILE A 128 -17.07 7.11 -12.09
C ILE A 128 -16.66 5.65 -12.34
N GLU A 129 -15.85 5.40 -13.38
CA GLU A 129 -15.19 4.10 -13.61
C GLU A 129 -14.22 3.72 -12.48
#